data_AF-A0A2N2BGV7-F1
#
_entry.id   AF-A0A2N2BGV7-F1
#
_cell.length_a   1.000
_cell.length_b   1.000
_cell.length_c   1.000
_cell.angle_alpha   90.00
_cell.angle_beta   90.00
_cell.angle_gamma   90.00
#
_symmetry.space_group_name_H-M   'P 1'
#
loop_
_entity.id
_entity.type
_entity.pdbx_description
1 polymer ?
#
loop_
_entity_poly.entity_id
_entity_poly.type
_entity_poly.pdbx_seq_one_letter_code
_entity_poly.pdbx_strand_id
1 'polypeptide(L)'
;MKNNKTAGLLLILFGSLYLVLQILSQLDILTLNFWDLWPLTTIAIGIAFEALHYGTKKYPGFLIPGGIFTTIGLLHLFEVITRWQFAGYTWPIYILSISIGFFHHHIVTKEQWSKVIGIIFFTIFAFNAFIVATILFNSIISFNFVFSIIIIIVGFLLILKARPGK
;
A
#
# COMPACT_ATOMS: atom_id res chain seq x y z
N MET A 1 34.04 16.26 -8.98
CA MET A 1 33.43 16.85 -7.77
C MET A 1 31.96 16.47 -7.74
N LYS A 2 31.62 15.45 -6.95
CA LYS A 2 30.31 14.78 -6.94
C LYS A 2 29.28 15.68 -6.23
N ASN A 3 28.03 15.62 -6.68
CA ASN A 3 26.96 16.61 -6.49
C ASN A 3 26.55 16.88 -5.02
N ASN A 4 27.29 17.73 -4.29
CA ASN A 4 26.95 18.13 -2.91
C ASN A 4 25.65 18.96 -2.82
N LYS A 5 25.20 19.55 -3.94
CA LYS A 5 23.96 20.35 -4.00
C LYS A 5 22.71 19.50 -3.76
N THR A 6 22.67 18.27 -4.29
CA THR A 6 21.54 17.35 -4.06
C THR A 6 21.47 16.85 -2.62
N ALA A 7 22.61 16.59 -1.98
CA ALA A 7 22.63 16.20 -0.57
C ALA A 7 22.18 17.37 0.33
N GLY A 8 22.63 18.59 0.05
CA GLY A 8 22.18 19.79 0.75
C GLY A 8 20.68 20.04 0.57
N LEU A 9 20.14 19.88 -0.64
CA LEU A 9 18.71 20.03 -0.91
C LEU A 9 17.88 19.00 -0.13
N LEU A 10 18.32 17.74 -0.08
CA LEU A 10 17.64 16.69 0.70
C LEU A 10 17.65 17.03 2.20
N LEU A 11 18.78 17.48 2.75
CA LEU A 11 18.87 17.91 4.14
C LEU A 11 17.95 19.08 4.46
N ILE A 12 17.85 20.07 3.56
CA ILE A 12 16.91 21.19 3.71
C ILE A 12 15.47 20.69 3.70
N LEU A 13 15.13 19.78 2.77
CA LEU A 13 13.78 19.24 2.66
C LEU A 13 13.40 18.46 3.93
N PHE A 14 14.26 17.54 4.39
CA PHE A 14 14.05 16.79 5.63
C PHE A 14 13.99 17.70 6.86
N GLY A 15 14.88 18.70 6.95
CA GLY A 15 14.89 19.67 8.04
C GLY A 15 13.63 20.53 8.09
N SER A 16 13.16 21.01 6.93
CA SER A 16 11.91 21.79 6.82
C SER A 16 10.68 20.96 7.18
N LEU A 17 10.62 19.70 6.73
CA LEU A 17 9.55 18.78 7.08
C LEU A 17 9.53 18.53 8.59
N TYR A 18 10.68 18.26 9.20
CA TYR A 18 10.80 18.08 10.64
C TYR A 18 10.34 19.32 11.43
N LEU A 19 10.72 20.51 10.97
CA LEU A 19 10.31 21.77 11.59
C LEU A 19 8.79 21.97 11.54
N VAL A 20 8.16 21.69 10.40
CA VAL A 20 6.69 21.75 10.25
C VAL A 20 6.00 20.76 11.19
N LEU A 21 6.49 19.52 11.27
CA LEU A 21 5.96 18.50 12.18
C LEU A 21 6.08 18.93 13.66
N GLN A 22 7.17 19.60 14.03
CA GLN A 22 7.38 20.10 15.38
C GLN A 22 6.42 21.26 15.74
N ILE A 23 6.18 22.18 14.80
CA ILE A 23 5.19 23.26 14.99
C ILE A 23 3.78 22.67 15.15
N LEU A 24 3.41 21.69 14.33
CA LEU A 24 2.10 21.04 14.41
C LEU A 24 1.90 20.25 15.71
N SER A 25 2.99 19.73 16.28
CA SER A 25 3.01 19.08 17.60
C SER A 25 2.84 20.07 18.75
N GLN A 26 3.45 21.26 18.68
CA GLN A 26 3.25 22.31 19.67
C GLN A 26 1.82 22.87 19.71
N LEU A 27 1.09 22.77 18.60
CA LEU A 27 -0.31 23.20 18.49
C LEU A 27 -1.31 22.13 18.99
N ASP A 28 -0.83 20.99 19.48
CA ASP A 28 -1.62 19.82 19.92
C ASP A 28 -2.53 19.25 18.80
N ILE A 29 -2.25 19.60 17.55
CA ILE A 29 -2.93 19.10 16.36
C ILE A 29 -2.35 17.72 15.98
N LEU A 30 -1.04 17.52 16.21
CA LEU A 30 -0.30 16.31 15.84
C LEU A 30 0.77 15.93 16.87
N THR A 31 0.47 15.03 17.81
CA THR A 31 1.48 14.52 18.76
C THR A 31 2.38 13.46 18.10
N LEU A 32 3.38 13.88 17.33
CA LEU A 32 4.37 12.96 16.74
C LEU A 32 5.65 12.98 17.57
N ASN A 33 6.08 11.79 18.03
CA ASN A 33 7.36 11.59 18.69
C ASN A 33 8.45 11.21 17.68
N PHE A 34 9.71 11.26 18.12
CA PHE A 34 10.82 10.77 17.28
C PHE A 34 10.63 9.30 16.84
N TRP A 35 10.07 8.47 17.72
CA TRP A 35 9.76 7.06 17.44
C TRP A 35 8.70 6.87 16.36
N ASP A 36 7.84 7.88 16.14
CA ASP A 36 6.77 7.86 15.15
C ASP A 36 7.29 8.14 13.72
N LEU A 37 8.57 8.51 13.57
CA LEU A 37 9.19 8.81 12.27
C LEU A 37 9.72 7.58 11.53
N TRP A 38 9.60 6.38 12.10
CA TRP A 38 10.02 5.14 11.46
C TRP A 38 9.42 4.90 10.05
N PRO A 39 8.20 5.36 9.69
CA PRO A 39 7.69 5.18 8.32
C PRO A 39 8.56 5.88 7.28
N LEU A 40 9.26 6.97 7.65
CA LEU A 40 10.19 7.66 6.77
C LEU A 40 11.36 6.78 6.35
N THR A 41 11.82 5.86 7.20
CA THR A 41 12.88 4.91 6.80
C THR A 41 12.38 3.94 5.74
N THR A 42 11.13 3.49 5.86
CA THR A 42 10.49 2.62 4.87
C THR A 42 10.33 3.33 3.53
N ILE A 43 9.87 4.59 3.54
CA ILE A 43 9.79 5.44 2.34
C ILE A 43 11.18 5.65 1.73
N ALA A 44 12.19 5.95 2.55
CA ALA A 44 13.55 6.16 2.07
C ALA A 44 14.12 4.91 1.37
N ILE A 45 13.84 3.72 1.90
CA ILE A 45 14.21 2.45 1.26
C ILE A 45 13.50 2.29 -0.09
N GLY A 46 12.20 2.58 -0.16
CA GLY A 46 11.42 2.54 -1.40
C GLY A 46 11.96 3.49 -2.48
N ILE A 47 12.18 4.76 -2.11
CA ILE A 47 12.77 5.77 -2.99
C ILE A 47 14.18 5.37 -3.42
N ALA A 48 14.98 4.73 -2.55
CA ALA A 48 16.32 4.27 -2.92
C ALA A 48 16.27 3.23 -4.05
N PHE A 49 15.34 2.29 -4.02
CA PHE A 49 15.15 1.32 -5.11
C PHE A 49 14.74 1.99 -6.43
N GLU A 50 13.83 2.96 -6.38
CA GLU A 50 13.43 3.71 -7.57
C GLU A 50 14.58 4.57 -8.11
N ALA A 51 15.31 5.25 -7.23
CA ALA A 51 16.46 6.08 -7.58
C ALA A 51 17.60 5.25 -8.20
N LEU A 52 17.83 4.02 -7.72
CA LEU A 52 18.79 3.10 -8.34
C LEU A 52 18.41 2.79 -9.79
N HIS A 53 17.13 2.55 -10.06
CA HIS A 53 16.66 2.33 -11.42
C HIS A 53 16.79 3.59 -12.27
N TYR A 54 16.23 4.73 -11.87
CA TYR A 54 16.25 5.95 -12.69
C TYR A 54 17.66 6.53 -12.88
N GLY A 55 18.55 6.36 -11.90
CA GLY A 55 19.93 6.80 -11.97
C GLY A 55 20.81 5.95 -12.89
N THR A 56 20.59 4.63 -12.93
CA THR A 56 21.40 3.71 -13.76
C THR A 56 20.73 3.32 -15.08
N LYS A 57 19.40 3.50 -15.18
CA LYS A 57 18.51 2.92 -16.20
C LYS A 57 18.64 1.41 -16.37
N LYS A 58 19.18 0.72 -15.34
CA LYS A 58 19.37 -0.73 -15.30
C LYS A 58 18.40 -1.34 -14.29
N TYR A 59 18.20 -2.66 -14.42
CA TYR A 59 17.43 -3.47 -13.46
C TYR A 59 16.01 -2.91 -13.17
N PRO A 60 15.12 -2.87 -14.17
CA PRO A 60 13.75 -2.41 -13.97
C PRO A 60 12.98 -3.20 -12.89
N GLY A 61 13.43 -4.43 -12.58
CA GLY A 61 12.90 -5.23 -11.48
C GLY A 61 12.88 -4.51 -10.12
N PHE A 62 13.80 -3.58 -9.85
CA PHE A 62 13.83 -2.83 -8.58
C PHE A 62 12.68 -1.83 -8.42
N LEU A 63 11.97 -1.47 -9.49
CA LEU A 63 10.78 -0.62 -9.39
C LEU A 63 9.63 -1.29 -8.63
N ILE A 64 9.58 -2.64 -8.63
CA ILE A 64 8.57 -3.40 -7.91
C ILE A 64 8.73 -3.22 -6.39
N PRO A 65 9.87 -3.61 -5.76
CA PRO A 65 10.07 -3.35 -4.34
C PRO A 65 10.08 -1.86 -4.01
N GLY A 66 10.56 -0.99 -4.92
CA GLY A 66 10.51 0.46 -4.74
C GLY A 66 9.09 1.00 -4.57
N GLY A 67 8.17 0.63 -5.46
CA GLY A 67 6.76 1.02 -5.37
C GLY A 67 6.05 0.44 -4.14
N ILE A 68 6.35 -0.82 -3.79
CA ILE A 68 5.79 -1.48 -2.60
C ILE A 68 6.22 -0.73 -1.32
N PHE A 69 7.53 -0.57 -1.09
CA PHE A 69 8.04 0.09 0.12
C PHE A 69 7.62 1.55 0.22
N THR A 70 7.57 2.27 -0.90
CA THR A 70 7.10 3.66 -0.90
C THR A 70 5.61 3.75 -0.52
N THR A 71 4.77 2.88 -1.11
CA THR A 71 3.33 2.86 -0.79
C THR A 71 3.08 2.45 0.66
N ILE A 72 3.73 1.38 1.13
CA ILE A 72 3.60 0.90 2.51
C ILE A 72 4.14 1.94 3.50
N GLY A 73 5.25 2.61 3.17
CA GLY A 73 5.80 3.67 4.00
C GLY A 73 4.86 4.87 4.12
N LEU A 74 4.21 5.28 3.02
CA LEU A 74 3.19 6.33 3.03
C LEU A 74 1.95 5.93 3.85
N LEU A 75 1.52 4.66 3.72
CA LEU A 75 0.43 4.12 4.52
C LEU A 75 0.74 4.17 6.01
N HIS A 76 1.91 3.67 6.43
CA HIS A 76 2.31 3.73 7.83
C HIS A 76 2.48 5.15 8.33
N LEU A 77 2.95 6.08 7.51
CA LEU A 77 3.01 7.49 7.88
C LEU A 77 1.60 8.03 8.18
N PHE A 78 0.63 7.71 7.32
CA PHE A 78 -0.77 8.04 7.55
C PHE A 78 -1.33 7.38 8.82
N GLU A 79 -1.06 6.10 9.05
CA GLU A 79 -1.53 5.37 10.23
C GLU A 79 -0.93 5.96 11.50
N VAL A 80 0.36 6.28 11.52
CA VAL A 80 1.02 6.89 12.68
C VAL A 80 0.47 8.30 12.97
N ILE A 81 0.33 9.14 11.94
CA ILE A 81 -0.29 10.48 12.03
C ILE A 81 -1.70 10.41 12.62
N THR A 82 -2.46 9.38 12.24
CA THR A 82 -3.83 9.16 12.69
C THR A 82 -3.92 8.28 13.94
N ARG A 83 -2.81 8.00 14.63
CA ARG A 83 -2.75 7.14 15.82
C ARG A 83 -3.43 5.78 15.59
N TRP A 84 -3.26 5.22 14.40
CA TRP A 84 -3.78 3.93 13.96
C TRP A 84 -5.31 3.81 13.95
N GLN A 85 -6.04 4.92 14.09
CA GLN A 85 -7.50 4.91 14.17
C GLN A 85 -8.17 4.29 12.92
N PHE A 86 -7.52 4.39 11.76
CA PHE A 86 -8.03 3.89 10.49
C PHE A 86 -7.43 2.54 10.06
N ALA A 87 -6.56 1.93 10.86
CA ALA A 87 -5.83 0.69 10.51
C ALA A 87 -6.77 -0.45 10.08
N GLY A 88 -7.97 -0.52 10.66
CA GLY A 88 -9.01 -1.48 10.30
C GLY A 88 -9.59 -1.30 8.88
N TYR A 89 -9.50 -0.10 8.31
CA TYR A 89 -10.01 0.21 6.96
C TYR A 89 -8.89 0.30 5.92
N THR A 90 -7.67 0.63 6.34
CA THR A 90 -6.54 0.89 5.44
C THR A 90 -5.76 -0.36 5.04
N TRP A 91 -5.96 -1.49 5.72
CA TRP A 91 -5.23 -2.73 5.41
C TRP A 91 -5.29 -3.20 3.94
N PRO A 92 -6.35 -2.95 3.13
CA PRO A 92 -6.35 -3.35 1.72
C PRO A 92 -5.27 -2.61 0.90
N ILE A 93 -4.77 -1.47 1.40
CA ILE A 93 -3.66 -0.73 0.78
C ILE A 93 -2.36 -1.54 0.81
N TYR A 94 -2.15 -2.43 1.80
CA TYR A 94 -1.00 -3.35 1.80
C TYR A 94 -1.02 -4.25 0.56
N ILE A 95 -2.19 -4.74 0.15
CA ILE A 95 -2.36 -5.53 -1.08
C ILE A 95 -2.18 -4.63 -2.31
N LEU A 96 -2.77 -3.43 -2.29
CA LEU A 96 -2.68 -2.48 -3.39
C LEU A 96 -1.23 -2.07 -3.67
N SER A 97 -0.37 -2.02 -2.64
CA SER A 97 1.06 -1.71 -2.79
C SER A 97 1.77 -2.63 -3.78
N ILE A 98 1.37 -3.91 -3.83
CA ILE A 98 1.91 -4.90 -4.77
C ILE A 98 1.53 -4.49 -6.20
N SER A 99 0.26 -4.14 -6.41
CA SER A 99 -0.23 -3.65 -7.71
C SER A 99 0.52 -2.39 -8.16
N ILE A 100 0.75 -1.44 -7.26
CA ILE A 100 1.51 -0.20 -7.55
C ILE A 100 2.95 -0.52 -7.95
N GLY A 101 3.63 -1.45 -7.26
CA GLY A 101 4.97 -1.89 -7.63
C GLY A 101 5.03 -2.48 -9.04
N PHE A 102 4.08 -3.36 -9.38
CA PHE A 102 3.97 -3.90 -10.74
C PHE A 102 3.63 -2.81 -11.78
N PHE A 103 2.81 -1.83 -11.42
CA PHE A 103 2.43 -0.70 -12.28
C PHE A 103 3.63 0.19 -12.61
N HIS A 104 4.43 0.60 -11.61
CA HIS A 104 5.67 1.36 -11.81
C HIS A 104 6.62 0.62 -12.76
N HIS A 105 6.82 -0.68 -12.54
CA HIS A 105 7.62 -1.50 -13.44
C HIS A 105 7.03 -1.53 -14.86
N HIS A 106 5.73 -1.76 -15.01
CA HIS A 106 5.09 -1.91 -16.31
C HIS A 106 5.18 -0.65 -17.18
N ILE A 107 4.99 0.54 -16.58
CA ILE A 107 5.15 1.83 -17.29
C ILE A 107 6.55 1.94 -17.92
N VAL A 108 7.57 1.55 -17.17
CA VAL A 108 8.96 1.71 -17.58
C VAL A 108 9.38 0.70 -18.63
N THR A 109 9.06 -0.58 -18.43
CA THR A 109 9.52 -1.64 -19.35
C THR A 109 8.61 -1.82 -20.56
N LYS A 110 7.38 -1.28 -20.53
CA LYS A 110 6.34 -1.49 -21.56
C LYS A 110 6.13 -2.98 -21.89
N GLU A 111 6.36 -3.84 -20.91
CA GLU A 111 6.40 -5.29 -21.09
C GLU A 111 5.02 -5.96 -21.09
N GLN A 112 5.05 -7.25 -21.46
CA GLN A 112 3.96 -8.18 -21.74
C GLN A 112 2.78 -8.20 -20.76
N TRP A 113 1.65 -8.69 -21.28
CA TRP A 113 0.36 -8.89 -20.62
C TRP A 113 0.39 -9.61 -19.26
N SER A 114 1.41 -10.43 -18.99
CA SER A 114 1.53 -11.19 -17.73
C SER A 114 1.60 -10.30 -16.48
N LYS A 115 2.24 -9.13 -16.56
CA LYS A 115 2.32 -8.17 -15.44
C LYS A 115 1.02 -7.39 -15.26
N VAL A 116 0.33 -7.09 -16.35
CA VAL A 116 -0.99 -6.43 -16.34
C VAL A 116 -2.02 -7.29 -15.62
N ILE A 117 -1.96 -8.63 -15.80
CA ILE A 117 -2.81 -9.57 -15.06
C ILE A 117 -2.57 -9.44 -13.54
N GLY A 118 -1.31 -9.36 -13.11
CA GLY A 118 -0.97 -9.15 -11.70
C GLY A 118 -1.54 -7.83 -11.15
N ILE A 119 -1.38 -6.73 -11.88
CA ILE A 119 -1.94 -5.40 -11.52
C ILE A 119 -3.45 -5.50 -11.36
N ILE A 120 -4.16 -6.04 -12.36
CA ILE A 120 -5.62 -6.17 -12.33
C ILE A 120 -6.06 -7.05 -11.16
N PHE A 121 -5.41 -8.20 -10.97
CA PHE A 121 -5.75 -9.14 -9.91
C PHE A 121 -5.59 -8.51 -8.52
N PHE A 122 -4.43 -7.93 -8.22
CA PHE A 122 -4.20 -7.32 -6.90
C PHE A 122 -5.06 -6.08 -6.67
N THR A 123 -5.36 -5.29 -7.70
CA THR A 123 -6.28 -4.15 -7.57
C THR A 123 -7.71 -4.61 -7.29
N ILE A 124 -8.22 -5.60 -8.02
CA ILE A 124 -9.56 -6.16 -7.78
C ILE A 124 -9.63 -6.79 -6.38
N PHE A 125 -8.58 -7.51 -5.99
CA PHE A 125 -8.52 -8.13 -4.67
C PHE A 125 -8.49 -7.08 -3.54
N ALA A 126 -7.67 -6.03 -3.67
CA ALA A 126 -7.65 -4.92 -2.72
C ALA A 126 -9.00 -4.19 -2.65
N PHE A 127 -9.67 -3.98 -3.78
CA PHE A 127 -10.98 -3.34 -3.82
C PHE A 127 -12.07 -4.20 -3.14
N ASN A 128 -12.08 -5.52 -3.41
CA ASN A 128 -12.98 -6.44 -2.72
C ASN A 128 -12.70 -6.49 -1.21
N ALA A 129 -11.43 -6.54 -0.82
CA ALA A 129 -11.00 -6.49 0.56
C ALA A 129 -11.49 -5.20 1.27
N PHE A 130 -11.41 -4.05 0.59
CA PHE A 130 -11.92 -2.78 1.11
C PHE A 130 -13.44 -2.76 1.28
N ILE A 131 -14.19 -3.30 0.32
CA ILE A 131 -15.65 -3.44 0.43
C ILE A 131 -16.00 -4.33 1.63
N VAL A 132 -15.37 -5.50 1.74
CA VAL A 132 -15.58 -6.43 2.85
C VAL A 132 -15.23 -5.77 4.19
N ALA A 133 -14.07 -5.12 4.30
CA ALA A 133 -13.68 -4.40 5.51
C ALA A 133 -14.73 -3.36 5.90
N THR A 134 -15.19 -2.56 4.94
CA THR A 134 -16.22 -1.53 5.19
C THR A 134 -17.53 -2.14 5.68
N ILE A 135 -18.00 -3.23 5.06
CA ILE A 135 -19.24 -3.92 5.47
C ILE A 135 -19.11 -4.52 6.88
N LEU A 136 -17.98 -5.16 7.18
CA LEU A 136 -17.73 -5.83 8.45
C LEU A 136 -17.51 -4.85 9.61
N PHE A 137 -16.78 -3.75 9.38
CA PHE A 137 -16.44 -2.78 10.41
C PHE A 137 -17.52 -1.72 10.66
N ASN A 138 -18.42 -1.43 9.69
CA ASN A 138 -19.56 -0.51 9.91
C ASN A 138 -20.84 -1.18 10.44
N SER A 139 -20.78 -2.42 10.94
CA SER A 139 -21.90 -3.13 11.57
C SER A 139 -23.19 -3.29 10.73
N ILE A 140 -23.19 -2.96 9.43
CA ILE A 140 -24.37 -3.12 8.58
C ILE A 140 -24.68 -4.61 8.37
N ILE A 141 -23.65 -5.46 8.32
CA ILE A 141 -23.78 -6.91 8.17
C ILE A 141 -22.68 -7.59 9.00
N SER A 142 -23.04 -8.52 9.89
CA SER A 142 -22.05 -9.27 10.67
C SER A 142 -21.25 -10.24 9.80
N PHE A 143 -19.95 -10.43 10.11
CA PHE A 143 -19.10 -11.42 9.43
C PHE A 143 -19.76 -12.81 9.38
N ASN A 144 -20.39 -13.20 10.49
CA ASN A 144 -21.12 -14.45 10.62
C ASN A 144 -22.25 -14.57 9.59
N PHE A 145 -22.92 -13.48 9.24
CA PHE A 145 -23.99 -13.48 8.25
C PHE A 145 -23.46 -13.68 6.83
N VAL A 146 -22.39 -12.97 6.44
CA VAL A 146 -21.76 -13.13 5.12
C VAL A 146 -21.17 -14.54 4.98
N PHE A 147 -20.46 -15.01 6.00
CA PHE A 147 -19.89 -16.36 6.04
C PHE A 147 -20.97 -17.45 5.91
N SER A 148 -22.10 -17.29 6.60
CA SER A 148 -23.24 -18.21 6.50
C SER A 148 -23.82 -18.25 5.08
N ILE A 149 -23.99 -17.09 4.42
CA ILE A 149 -24.46 -17.02 3.03
C ILE A 149 -23.50 -17.73 2.08
N ILE A 150 -22.19 -17.54 2.24
CA ILE A 150 -21.18 -18.20 1.40
C ILE A 150 -21.26 -19.72 1.54
N ILE A 151 -21.35 -20.24 2.77
CA ILE A 151 -21.50 -21.69 3.01
C ILE A 151 -22.78 -22.23 2.35
N ILE A 152 -23.90 -21.51 2.46
CA ILE A 152 -25.17 -21.89 1.85
C ILE A 152 -25.04 -21.94 0.32
N ILE A 153 -24.46 -20.91 -0.31
CA ILE A 153 -24.28 -20.86 -1.76
C ILE A 153 -23.34 -21.98 -2.24
N VAL A 154 -22.21 -22.19 -1.55
CA VAL A 154 -21.26 -23.26 -1.88
C VAL A 154 -21.92 -24.63 -1.74
N GLY A 155 -22.66 -24.86 -0.66
CA GLY A 155 -23.44 -26.09 -0.45
C GLY A 155 -24.46 -26.33 -1.56
N PHE A 156 -25.19 -25.29 -1.97
CA PHE A 156 -26.17 -25.37 -3.05
C PHE A 156 -25.51 -25.67 -4.41
N LEU A 157 -24.39 -25.01 -4.73
CA LEU A 157 -23.63 -25.26 -5.96
C LEU A 157 -23.06 -26.69 -6.00
N LEU A 158 -22.61 -27.22 -4.87
CA LEU A 158 -22.15 -28.61 -4.78
C LEU A 158 -23.29 -29.60 -5.05
N ILE A 159 -24.51 -29.35 -4.55
CA ILE A 159 -25.68 -30.18 -4.84
C ILE A 159 -26.03 -30.13 -6.33
N LEU A 160 -26.02 -28.95 -6.95
CA LEU A 160 -26.31 -28.79 -8.37
C LEU A 160 -25.26 -29.49 -9.26
N LYS A 161 -23.99 -29.46 -8.87
CA LYS A 161 -22.90 -30.15 -9.56
C LYS A 161 -22.90 -31.67 -9.31
N ALA A 162 -23.37 -32.11 -8.14
CA ALA A 162 -23.50 -33.51 -7.78
C ALA A 162 -24.71 -34.21 -8.44
N ARG A 163 -25.53 -33.48 -9.22
CA ARG A 163 -26.56 -34.10 -10.04
C ARG A 163 -25.87 -34.96 -11.12
N PRO A 164 -26.02 -36.30 -11.09
CA PRO A 164 -25.47 -37.13 -12.15
C PRO A 164 -26.16 -36.74 -13.45
N GLY A 165 -25.35 -36.45 -14.48
CA GLY A 165 -25.86 -36.31 -15.83
C GLY A 165 -26.69 -37.54 -16.19
N LYS A 166 -27.88 -37.29 -16.73
CA LYS A 166 -28.42 -38.18 -17.75
C LYS A 166 -27.64 -37.93 -19.03
#